data_AF-A0A967Y2A7-F1
#
_entry.id   AF-A0A967Y2A7-F1
#
_cell.length_a   1.000
_cell.length_b   1.000
_cell.length_c   1.000
_cell.angle_alpha   90.00
_cell.angle_beta   90.00
_cell.angle_gamma   90.00
#
_symmetry.space_group_name_H-M   'P 1'
#
loop_
_entity.id
_entity.type
_entity.pdbx_description
1 polymer ?
#
loop_
_entity_poly.entity_id
_entity_poly.type
_entity_poly.pdbx_seq_one_letter_code
_entity_poly.pdbx_strand_id
1 'polypeptide(L)'
;MWQKDSWGGGEKWMLTTASGLRKRQHQIHFCGRTNSLFLKRGAENQFQTLPLDIKGDFSLPTIIKLAGYYKEHTIAAVIANFNKDVRLGGLAGKISGHPLLVARN
;
A
#
# COMPACT_ATOMS: atom_id res chain seq x y z
N MET A 1 15.69 18.69 12.88
CA MET A 1 15.28 18.45 11.47
C MET A 1 15.13 16.93 11.31
N TRP A 2 13.91 16.41 11.34
CA TRP A 2 13.67 14.96 11.44
C TRP A 2 13.95 14.25 10.11
N GLN A 3 14.75 13.18 10.19
CA GLN A 3 15.27 12.41 9.07
C GLN A 3 14.24 11.36 8.57
N LYS A 4 14.43 10.95 7.30
CA LYS A 4 14.15 9.63 6.70
C LYS A 4 13.01 9.56 5.69
N ASP A 5 13.38 9.83 4.44
CA ASP A 5 13.08 8.89 3.35
C ASP A 5 13.60 7.51 3.78
N SER A 6 12.77 6.81 4.55
CA SER A 6 13.12 5.54 5.15
C SER A 6 13.31 4.55 4.00
N TRP A 7 14.43 3.84 4.02
CA TRP A 7 14.63 2.66 3.20
C TRP A 7 15.13 1.56 4.13
N GLY A 8 14.18 0.96 4.82
CA GLY A 8 14.40 -0.02 5.87
C GLY A 8 14.18 -1.45 5.42
N GLY A 9 14.29 -2.37 6.38
CA GLY A 9 14.02 -3.79 6.15
C GLY A 9 12.58 -4.06 5.67
N GLY A 10 11.60 -3.29 6.16
CA GLY A 10 10.20 -3.46 5.76
C GLY A 10 9.95 -3.13 4.28
N GLU A 11 10.50 -2.03 3.78
CA GLU A 11 10.34 -1.60 2.39
C GLU A 11 11.08 -2.54 1.43
N LYS A 12 12.29 -2.98 1.80
CA LYS A 12 13.02 -4.02 1.07
C LYS A 12 12.22 -5.31 1.01
N TRP A 13 11.68 -5.76 2.15
CA TRP A 13 10.87 -6.98 2.21
C TRP A 13 9.64 -6.86 1.33
N MET A 14 8.91 -5.74 1.39
CA MET A 14 7.74 -5.52 0.54
C MET A 14 8.08 -5.61 -0.96
N LEU A 15 9.20 -5.03 -1.40
CA LEU A 15 9.62 -5.09 -2.80
C LEU A 15 10.08 -6.49 -3.23
N THR A 16 10.79 -7.21 -2.37
CA THR A 16 11.15 -8.62 -2.62
C THR A 16 9.91 -9.50 -2.68
N THR A 17 8.99 -9.35 -1.74
CA THR A 17 7.72 -10.10 -1.70
C THR A 17 6.86 -9.81 -2.92
N ALA A 18 6.69 -8.53 -3.28
CA ALA A 18 5.98 -8.11 -4.49
C ALA A 18 6.58 -8.74 -5.75
N SER A 19 7.91 -8.76 -5.86
CA SER A 19 8.60 -9.39 -7.00
C SER A 19 8.34 -10.90 -7.05
N GLY A 20 8.34 -11.57 -5.90
CA GLY A 20 8.01 -12.99 -5.79
C GLY A 20 6.56 -13.30 -6.17
N LEU A 21 5.61 -12.44 -5.78
CA LEU A 21 4.20 -12.57 -6.13
C LEU A 21 3.96 -12.28 -7.62
N ARG A 22 4.60 -11.25 -8.18
CA ARG A 22 4.54 -10.94 -9.61
C ARG A 22 5.02 -12.11 -10.47
N LYS A 23 6.11 -12.78 -10.08
CA LYS A 23 6.59 -14.00 -10.76
C LYS A 23 5.54 -15.13 -10.78
N ARG A 24 4.65 -15.16 -9.77
CA ARG A 24 3.51 -16.07 -9.67
C ARG A 24 2.24 -15.53 -10.34
N GLN A 25 2.37 -14.53 -11.21
CA GLN A 25 1.29 -13.93 -11.99
C GLN A 25 0.27 -13.12 -11.18
N HIS A 26 0.62 -12.72 -9.96
CA HIS A 26 -0.22 -11.76 -9.21
C HIS A 26 0.00 -10.33 -9.73
N GLN A 27 -1.10 -9.58 -9.84
CA GLN A 27 -1.06 -8.13 -10.10
C GLN A 27 -0.75 -7.40 -8.79
N ILE A 28 0.29 -6.56 -8.80
CA ILE A 28 0.79 -5.90 -7.59
C ILE A 28 0.74 -4.40 -7.74
N HIS A 29 0.13 -3.76 -6.74
CA HIS A 29 -0.04 -2.33 -6.62
C HIS A 29 0.58 -1.88 -5.31
N PHE A 30 1.46 -0.88 -5.36
CA PHE A 30 1.96 -0.22 -4.17
C PHE A 30 1.17 1.04 -3.89
N CYS A 31 0.89 1.30 -2.62
CA CYS A 31 0.35 2.57 -2.19
C CYS A 31 1.17 3.12 -1.02
N GLY A 32 1.18 4.44 -0.87
CA GLY A 32 1.98 5.09 0.16
C GLY A 32 1.96 6.60 0.05
N ARG A 33 2.73 7.26 0.92
CA ARG A 33 2.82 8.72 0.93
C ARG A 33 3.33 9.23 -0.42
N THR A 34 2.68 10.25 -0.96
CA THR A 34 3.14 10.97 -2.15
C THR A 34 4.63 11.34 -2.04
N ASN A 35 5.38 11.12 -3.14
CA ASN A 35 6.82 11.36 -3.25
C ASN A 35 7.73 10.52 -2.32
N SER A 36 7.20 9.50 -1.64
CA SER A 36 8.03 8.60 -0.82
C SER A 36 9.01 7.79 -1.66
N LEU A 37 10.18 7.50 -1.07
CA LEU A 37 11.20 6.65 -1.68
C LEU A 37 10.68 5.24 -2.01
N PHE A 38 9.78 4.69 -1.19
CA PHE A 38 9.11 3.41 -1.45
C PHE A 38 8.34 3.41 -2.77
N LEU A 39 7.51 4.43 -3.02
CA LEU A 39 6.75 4.53 -4.28
C LEU A 39 7.67 4.77 -5.48
N LYS A 40 8.71 5.61 -5.33
CA LYS A 40 9.70 5.82 -6.40
C LYS A 40 10.34 4.51 -6.83
N ARG A 41 10.82 3.71 -5.86
CA ARG A 41 11.43 2.41 -6.14
C ARG A 41 10.43 1.39 -6.67
N GLY A 42 9.18 1.42 -6.22
CA GLY A 42 8.10 0.64 -6.81
C GLY A 42 7.94 0.92 -8.31
N ALA A 43 7.85 2.20 -8.67
CA ALA A 43 7.72 2.64 -10.06
C ALA A 43 8.97 2.28 -10.90
N GLU A 44 10.18 2.48 -10.37
CA GLU A 44 11.45 2.07 -11.02
C GLU A 44 11.49 0.56 -11.32
N ASN A 45 10.83 -0.25 -10.49
CA ASN A 45 10.70 -1.69 -10.68
C ASN A 45 9.45 -2.08 -11.49
N GLN A 46 8.81 -1.11 -12.16
CA GLN A 46 7.64 -1.28 -13.04
C GLN A 46 6.41 -1.83 -12.31
N PHE A 47 6.27 -1.53 -11.02
CA PHE A 47 5.02 -1.78 -10.29
C PHE A 47 4.07 -0.62 -10.44
N GLN A 48 2.77 -0.91 -10.40
CA GLN A 48 1.75 0.15 -10.33
C GLN A 48 1.82 0.84 -8.96
N THR A 49 1.74 2.17 -8.95
CA THR A 49 1.86 2.96 -7.73
C THR A 49 0.70 3.92 -7.55
N LEU A 50 0.11 3.94 -6.36
CA LEU A 50 -0.93 4.85 -5.93
C LEU A 50 -0.38 5.83 -4.90
N PRO A 51 -0.11 7.10 -5.29
CA PRO A 51 0.24 8.14 -4.33
C PRO A 51 -0.98 8.54 -3.49
N LEU A 52 -0.77 8.60 -2.18
CA LEU A 52 -1.76 8.98 -1.18
C LEU A 52 -1.25 10.16 -0.36
N ASP A 53 -2.12 11.16 -0.18
CA ASP A 53 -1.90 12.24 0.78
C ASP A 53 -2.38 11.79 2.17
N ILE A 54 -1.49 11.13 2.91
CA ILE A 54 -1.81 10.51 4.20
C ILE A 54 -1.58 11.53 5.31
N LYS A 55 -2.63 12.25 5.70
CA LYS A 55 -2.57 13.29 6.75
C LYS A 55 -2.73 12.76 8.18
N GLY A 56 -3.33 11.59 8.37
CA GLY A 56 -3.60 10.99 9.68
C GLY A 56 -4.15 9.58 9.58
N ASP A 57 -4.38 8.96 10.74
CA ASP A 57 -4.72 7.54 10.87
C ASP A 57 -6.10 7.15 10.35
N PHE A 58 -7.00 8.13 10.24
CA PHE A 58 -8.39 7.95 9.80
C PHE A 58 -8.78 9.02 8.76
N SER A 59 -7.84 9.38 7.88
CA SER A 59 -8.10 10.33 6.80
C SER A 59 -9.21 9.82 5.88
N LEU A 60 -10.43 10.36 6.02
CA LEU A 60 -11.59 9.97 5.20
C LEU A 60 -11.31 10.07 3.69
N PRO A 61 -10.67 11.15 3.17
CA PRO A 61 -10.33 11.22 1.75
C PRO A 61 -9.43 10.07 1.29
N THR A 62 -8.47 9.67 2.13
CA THR A 62 -7.57 8.54 1.83
C THR A 62 -8.33 7.22 1.83
N ILE A 63 -9.23 7.01 2.78
CA ILE A 63 -10.06 5.80 2.90
C ILE A 63 -10.98 5.66 1.68
N ILE A 64 -11.68 6.73 1.29
CA ILE A 64 -12.59 6.72 0.13
C ILE A 64 -11.80 6.45 -1.16
N LYS A 65 -10.65 7.12 -1.32
CA LYS A 65 -9.76 6.89 -2.48
C LYS A 65 -9.28 5.43 -2.54
N LEU A 66 -8.86 4.85 -1.42
CA LEU A 66 -8.48 3.44 -1.33
C LEU A 66 -9.65 2.52 -1.65
N ALA A 67 -10.83 2.79 -1.11
CA ALA A 67 -12.01 1.95 -1.36
C ALA A 67 -12.42 1.95 -2.84
N GLY A 68 -12.37 3.11 -3.51
CA GLY A 68 -12.57 3.20 -4.96
C GLY A 68 -11.52 2.41 -5.73
N TYR A 69 -10.25 2.59 -5.38
CA TYR A 69 -9.14 1.88 -6.01
C TYR A 69 -9.23 0.35 -5.84
N TYR A 70 -9.68 -0.12 -4.67
CA TYR A 70 -9.86 -1.55 -4.40
C TYR A 70 -10.93 -2.16 -5.30
N LYS A 71 -12.04 -1.44 -5.52
CA LYS A 71 -13.10 -1.88 -6.44
C LYS A 71 -12.63 -1.87 -7.88
N GLU A 72 -12.03 -0.77 -8.32
CA GLU A 72 -11.57 -0.57 -9.70
C GLU A 72 -10.55 -1.62 -10.14
N HIS A 73 -9.61 -1.96 -9.26
CA HIS A 73 -8.55 -2.93 -9.54
C HIS A 73 -8.80 -4.32 -8.96
N THR A 74 -10.02 -4.59 -8.48
CA THR A 74 -10.41 -5.89 -7.91
C THR A 74 -9.41 -6.43 -6.89
N ILE A 75 -9.00 -5.58 -5.95
CA ILE A 75 -7.95 -5.91 -4.98
C ILE A 75 -8.48 -6.98 -4.02
N ALA A 76 -7.86 -8.16 -4.05
CA ALA A 76 -8.26 -9.30 -3.22
C ALA A 76 -7.55 -9.34 -1.86
N ALA A 77 -6.35 -8.77 -1.75
CA ALA A 77 -5.57 -8.74 -0.53
C ALA A 77 -4.78 -7.45 -0.38
N VAL A 78 -4.63 -6.99 0.87
CA VAL A 78 -3.87 -5.81 1.26
C VAL A 78 -2.82 -6.23 2.28
N ILE A 79 -1.54 -5.99 1.96
CA ILE A 79 -0.43 -6.23 2.88
C ILE A 79 -0.01 -4.89 3.48
N ALA A 80 -0.26 -4.71 4.77
CA ALA A 80 0.01 -3.48 5.51
C ALA A 80 1.32 -3.59 6.29
N ASN A 81 2.18 -2.56 6.18
CA ASN A 81 3.48 -2.54 6.85
C ASN A 81 3.46 -1.74 8.16
N PHE A 82 2.57 -0.76 8.29
CA PHE A 82 2.40 0.02 9.52
C PHE A 82 0.99 -0.14 10.08
N ASN A 83 0.84 0.02 11.40
CA ASN A 83 -0.48 0.04 12.08
C ASN A 83 -1.45 1.05 11.46
N LYS A 84 -0.93 2.17 10.96
CA LYS A 84 -1.73 3.17 10.23
C LYS A 84 -2.30 2.61 8.93
N ASP A 85 -1.52 1.82 8.19
CA ASP A 85 -1.95 1.21 6.94
C ASP A 85 -3.03 0.15 7.19
N VAL A 86 -2.92 -0.58 8.31
CA VAL A 86 -3.96 -1.52 8.76
C VAL A 86 -5.29 -0.78 8.98
N ARG A 87 -5.27 0.38 9.66
CA ARG A 87 -6.48 1.18 9.90
C ARG A 87 -7.09 1.73 8.62
N LEU A 88 -6.27 2.38 7.78
CA LEU A 88 -6.73 2.99 6.53
C LEU A 88 -7.20 1.93 5.52
N GLY A 89 -6.37 0.91 5.27
CA GLY A 89 -6.65 -0.16 4.32
C GLY A 89 -7.77 -1.09 4.80
N GLY A 90 -7.83 -1.40 6.08
CA GLY A 90 -8.92 -2.21 6.65
C GLY A 90 -10.27 -1.51 6.57
N LEU A 91 -10.33 -0.21 6.89
CA LEU A 91 -11.58 0.54 6.79
C LEU A 91 -12.01 0.74 5.33
N ALA A 92 -11.06 1.03 4.43
CA ALA A 92 -11.33 1.05 3.00
C ALA A 92 -11.85 -0.32 2.49
N GLY A 93 -11.26 -1.41 2.99
CA GLY A 93 -11.65 -2.78 2.67
C GLY A 93 -13.11 -3.09 3.04
N LYS A 94 -13.57 -2.65 4.22
CA LYS A 94 -14.98 -2.81 4.63
C LYS A 94 -15.97 -2.14 3.67
N ILE A 95 -15.56 -1.04 3.02
CA ILE A 95 -16.41 -0.29 2.08
C ILE A 95 -16.37 -0.91 0.66
N SER A 96 -15.34 -1.69 0.34
CA SER A 96 -14.97 -2.03 -1.04
C SER A 96 -15.06 -3.49 -1.45
N GLY A 97 -15.56 -4.37 -0.57
CA GLY A 97 -15.71 -5.79 -0.89
C GLY A 97 -14.84 -6.71 -0.03
N HIS A 98 -14.29 -6.21 1.08
CA HIS A 98 -13.61 -6.99 2.11
C HIS A 98 -12.38 -7.77 1.63
N PRO A 99 -11.36 -7.10 1.04
CA PRO A 99 -10.08 -7.74 0.77
C PRO A 99 -9.47 -8.32 2.04
N LEU A 100 -8.72 -9.42 1.90
CA LEU A 100 -7.95 -9.99 3.00
C LEU A 100 -6.89 -8.98 3.45
N LEU A 101 -6.93 -8.58 4.73
CA LEU A 101 -5.95 -7.68 5.31
C LEU A 101 -4.88 -8.48 6.06
N VAL A 102 -3.63 -8.35 5.64
CA VAL A 102 -2.47 -8.98 6.29
C VAL A 102 -1.60 -7.89 6.88
N ALA A 103 -1.46 -7.90 8.21
CA ALA A 103 -0.55 -7.00 8.92
C ALA A 103 0.82 -7.66 9.07
N ARG A 104 1.88 -6.94 8.68
CA ARG A 104 3.26 -7.30 8.97
C ARG A 104 3.63 -6.78 10.36
N ASN A 105 3.63 -7.64 11.36
CA ASN A 105 4.18 -7.36 12.69
C ASN A 105 5.67 -7.69 12.75
#